data_AF-I9SZE8-F1
#
_entry.id   AF-I9SZE8-F1
#
_cell.length_a   1.000
_cell.length_b   1.000
_cell.length_c   1.000
_cell.angle_alpha   90.00
_cell.angle_beta   90.00
_cell.angle_gamma   90.00
#
_symmetry.space_group_name_H-M   'P 1'
#
loop_
_entity.id
_entity.type
_entity.pdbx_description
1 polymer ?
#
loop_
_entity_poly.entity_id
_entity_poly.type
_entity_poly.pdbx_seq_one_letter_code
_entity_poly.pdbx_strand_id
1 'polypeptide(L)'
;MKIQASITIPYAVANYAEMRDRGFYYVDKTDYIPRLEAYKAPVFLRPRRFGKSLLVSTLAHYYDRTLAHRFEDLFGGTYIGSHPTPEHNRYMIARYDFSKMVMADSMEGLEKNFNILNRGPVEIMVTHNRDLFGDFQFSTRENAAQMLEEALTYAREHGLPPVYILIDEYDNFTNQLLTSYNDPLYEKVTTADSFLRTFFKVIKAGIGEGSIRTCFCTGVLPVTMDDLTSGYNIAEILTLESDFINMLGFTHAETEAYLRYVLDKYTGSQERYDEIWQLIVNNYDGYRFSPKGEKLFNATILTYFLKKFAVNKGEVPEEMIDENLRTDIGWLR
;
A
#
# COMPACT_ATOMS: atom_id res chain seq x y z
N MET A 1 -14.04 -23.87 9.32
CA MET A 1 -14.08 -23.02 10.54
C MET A 1 -12.98 -21.96 10.37
N LYS A 2 -13.32 -20.67 10.25
CA LYS A 2 -12.30 -19.61 10.13
C LYS A 2 -11.57 -19.49 11.48
N ILE A 3 -10.23 -19.51 11.49
CA ILE A 3 -9.44 -19.37 12.72
C ILE A 3 -9.52 -17.90 13.16
N GLN A 4 -10.28 -17.61 14.21
CA GLN A 4 -10.38 -16.26 14.76
C GLN A 4 -9.15 -15.90 15.60
N ALA A 5 -8.74 -14.64 15.55
CA ALA A 5 -7.68 -14.15 16.42
C ALA A 5 -8.18 -14.05 17.88
N SER A 6 -7.37 -14.52 18.83
CA SER A 6 -7.66 -14.36 20.27
C SER A 6 -7.61 -12.89 20.71
N ILE A 7 -6.66 -12.13 20.17
CA ILE A 7 -6.60 -10.67 20.26
C ILE A 7 -6.84 -10.11 18.87
N THR A 8 -7.94 -9.37 18.71
CA THR A 8 -8.41 -8.82 17.44
C THR A 8 -7.82 -7.44 17.12
N ILE A 9 -6.66 -7.09 17.70
CA ILE A 9 -5.97 -5.82 17.44
C ILE A 9 -4.84 -6.08 16.44
N PRO A 10 -4.97 -5.66 15.16
CA PRO A 10 -4.08 -6.07 14.07
C PRO A 10 -2.74 -5.32 14.07
N TYR A 11 -1.84 -5.67 15.00
CA TYR A 11 -0.46 -5.20 14.90
C TYR A 11 0.31 -6.00 13.85
N ALA A 12 0.92 -5.30 12.89
CA ALA A 12 1.71 -5.85 11.79
C ALA A 12 0.94 -6.76 10.81
N VAL A 13 -0.38 -6.58 10.68
CA VAL A 13 -1.19 -7.28 9.66
C VAL A 13 -1.36 -6.38 8.45
N ALA A 14 -0.69 -6.71 7.34
CA ALA A 14 -0.74 -5.95 6.08
C ALA A 14 -1.54 -6.65 4.97
N ASN A 15 -1.98 -7.90 5.18
CA ASN A 15 -2.83 -8.63 4.25
C ASN A 15 -4.31 -8.36 4.57
N TYR A 16 -5.04 -7.78 3.61
CA TYR A 16 -6.45 -7.43 3.79
C TYR A 16 -7.35 -8.65 4.01
N ALA A 17 -7.20 -9.71 3.20
CA ALA A 17 -7.99 -10.93 3.41
C ALA A 17 -7.74 -11.56 4.78
N GLU A 18 -6.49 -11.62 5.24
CA GLU A 18 -6.17 -12.08 6.59
C GLU A 18 -6.86 -11.22 7.65
N MET A 19 -6.80 -9.89 7.48
CA MET A 19 -7.41 -8.93 8.37
C MET A 19 -8.93 -9.19 8.52
N ARG A 20 -9.62 -9.47 7.42
CA ARG A 20 -11.07 -9.81 7.42
C ARG A 20 -11.34 -11.22 7.96
N ASP A 21 -10.63 -12.23 7.46
CA ASP A 21 -10.88 -13.64 7.76
C ASP A 21 -10.63 -13.99 9.24
N ARG A 22 -9.67 -13.31 9.88
CA ARG A 22 -9.34 -13.52 11.29
C ARG A 22 -10.16 -12.66 12.26
N GLY A 23 -11.04 -11.81 11.74
CA GLY A 23 -11.92 -10.94 12.54
C GLY A 23 -11.16 -9.85 13.30
N PHE A 24 -10.08 -9.31 12.71
CA PHE A 24 -9.38 -8.17 13.27
C PHE A 24 -10.25 -6.91 13.20
N TYR A 25 -10.05 -6.00 14.15
CA TYR A 25 -10.66 -4.68 14.10
C TYR A 25 -10.12 -3.91 12.88
N TYR A 26 -11.02 -3.39 12.06
CA TYR A 26 -10.67 -2.66 10.84
C TYR A 26 -11.28 -1.26 10.89
N VAL A 27 -10.42 -0.25 10.80
CA VAL A 27 -10.88 1.11 10.49
C VAL A 27 -11.13 1.17 9.00
N ASP A 28 -12.41 1.26 8.62
CA ASP A 28 -12.82 1.27 7.23
C ASP A 28 -12.46 2.61 6.56
N LYS A 29 -11.71 2.51 5.45
CA LYS A 29 -11.30 3.62 4.58
C LYS A 29 -11.75 3.39 3.14
N THR A 30 -12.70 2.50 2.92
CA THR A 30 -13.10 2.09 1.57
C THR A 30 -13.97 3.12 0.86
N ASP A 31 -14.43 4.17 1.55
CA ASP A 31 -15.10 5.35 0.99
C ASP A 31 -14.19 6.24 0.14
N TYR A 32 -12.86 6.08 0.22
CA TYR A 32 -11.92 6.77 -0.65
C TYR A 32 -11.78 6.11 -2.03
N ILE A 33 -12.20 4.85 -2.19
CA ILE A 33 -12.06 4.09 -3.44
C ILE A 33 -12.73 4.79 -4.63
N PRO A 34 -14.01 5.23 -4.57
CA PRO A 34 -14.65 5.88 -5.71
C PRO A 34 -13.95 7.18 -6.13
N ARG A 35 -13.33 7.88 -5.18
CA ARG A 35 -12.54 9.09 -5.46
C ARG A 35 -11.21 8.75 -6.13
N LEU A 36 -10.55 7.67 -5.72
CA LEU A 36 -9.31 7.19 -6.35
C LEU A 36 -9.53 6.78 -7.82
N GLU A 37 -10.70 6.24 -8.15
CA GLU A 37 -11.04 5.83 -9.52
C GLU A 37 -11.02 7.01 -10.52
N ALA A 38 -11.14 8.26 -10.05
CA ALA A 38 -11.02 9.44 -10.91
C ALA A 38 -9.60 9.63 -11.49
N TYR A 39 -8.59 8.93 -10.98
CA TYR A 39 -7.19 9.11 -11.32
C TYR A 39 -6.60 7.91 -12.07
N LYS A 40 -5.62 8.18 -12.95
CA LYS A 40 -4.94 7.16 -13.78
C LYS A 40 -3.56 6.75 -13.28
N ALA A 41 -2.88 7.64 -12.55
CA ALA A 41 -1.58 7.36 -11.96
C ALA A 41 -1.45 8.00 -10.57
N PRO A 42 -2.36 7.66 -9.63
CA PRO A 42 -2.33 8.22 -8.28
C PRO A 42 -1.11 7.76 -7.49
N VAL A 43 -0.44 8.70 -6.83
CA VAL A 43 0.67 8.46 -5.90
C VAL A 43 0.28 8.95 -4.52
N PHE A 44 0.44 8.08 -3.53
CA PHE A 44 0.09 8.39 -2.15
C PHE A 44 1.30 8.27 -1.22
N LEU A 45 1.74 9.42 -0.72
CA LEU A 45 2.91 9.54 0.14
C LEU A 45 2.45 9.70 1.59
N ARG A 46 3.03 8.91 2.49
CA ARG A 46 2.87 9.11 3.93
C ARG A 46 4.13 8.66 4.64
N PRO A 47 4.39 9.17 5.86
CA PRO A 47 5.42 8.60 6.71
C PRO A 47 5.27 7.08 6.84
N ARG A 48 6.36 6.41 7.24
CA ARG A 48 6.32 4.97 7.52
C ARG A 48 5.17 4.66 8.49
N ARG A 49 4.58 3.46 8.35
CA ARG A 49 3.62 2.90 9.32
C ARG A 49 2.23 3.56 9.38
N PHE A 50 1.88 4.33 8.36
CA PHE A 50 0.55 4.92 8.19
C PHE A 50 -0.51 3.98 7.58
N GLY A 51 -0.18 2.71 7.33
CA GLY A 51 -1.12 1.74 6.76
C GLY A 51 -1.13 1.64 5.23
N LYS A 52 -0.12 2.19 4.54
CA LYS A 52 0.04 2.15 3.07
C LYS A 52 -0.09 0.73 2.49
N SER A 53 0.67 -0.22 3.04
CA SER A 53 0.68 -1.60 2.55
C SER A 53 -0.66 -2.33 2.73
N LEU A 54 -1.39 -2.01 3.80
CA LEU A 54 -2.74 -2.53 4.01
C LEU A 54 -3.70 -1.95 2.96
N LEU A 55 -3.64 -0.64 2.68
CA LEU A 55 -4.42 -0.02 1.60
C LEU A 55 -4.12 -0.66 0.25
N VAL A 56 -2.84 -0.84 -0.11
CA VAL A 56 -2.44 -1.55 -1.34
C VAL A 56 -3.07 -2.94 -1.38
N SER A 57 -3.03 -3.68 -0.26
CA SER A 57 -3.70 -4.97 -0.17
C SER A 57 -5.22 -4.85 -0.33
N THR A 58 -5.88 -3.86 0.26
CA THR A 58 -7.32 -3.65 0.13
C THR A 58 -7.71 -3.43 -1.33
N LEU A 59 -7.00 -2.53 -2.03
CA LEU A 59 -7.24 -2.25 -3.46
C LEU A 59 -7.02 -3.50 -4.31
N ALA A 60 -5.95 -4.26 -4.06
CA ALA A 60 -5.70 -5.52 -4.76
C ALA A 60 -6.91 -6.47 -4.65
N HIS A 61 -7.47 -6.64 -3.45
CA HIS A 61 -8.61 -7.55 -3.25
C HIS A 61 -9.92 -7.01 -3.83
N TYR A 62 -10.11 -5.69 -3.82
CA TYR A 62 -11.33 -5.06 -4.33
C TYR A 62 -11.43 -5.15 -5.85
N TYR A 63 -10.32 -4.94 -6.54
CA TYR A 63 -10.28 -4.86 -8.00
C TYR A 63 -10.02 -6.20 -8.69
N ASP A 64 -9.48 -7.21 -8.00
CA ASP A 64 -9.12 -8.49 -8.61
C ASP A 64 -10.34 -9.26 -9.10
N ARG A 65 -10.41 -9.51 -10.41
CA ARG A 65 -11.49 -10.29 -11.02
C ARG A 65 -11.59 -11.72 -10.51
N THR A 66 -10.47 -12.33 -10.12
CA THR A 66 -10.43 -13.71 -9.64
C THR A 66 -11.04 -13.84 -8.24
N LEU A 67 -11.19 -12.72 -7.53
CA LEU A 67 -11.74 -12.65 -6.17
C LEU A 67 -13.21 -12.22 -6.11
N ALA A 68 -13.91 -12.15 -7.25
CA ALA A 68 -15.34 -11.78 -7.29
C ALA A 68 -16.21 -12.65 -6.35
N HIS A 69 -15.90 -13.94 -6.27
CA HIS A 69 -16.60 -14.90 -5.39
C HIS A 69 -16.39 -14.62 -3.88
N ARG A 70 -15.43 -13.77 -3.50
CA ARG A 70 -15.13 -13.38 -2.12
C ARG A 70 -15.57 -11.97 -1.77
N PHE A 71 -16.27 -11.26 -2.66
CA PHE A 71 -16.64 -9.86 -2.46
C PHE A 71 -17.36 -9.63 -1.12
N GLU A 72 -18.44 -10.37 -0.86
CA GLU A 72 -19.23 -10.26 0.37
C GLU A 72 -18.40 -10.59 1.63
N ASP A 73 -17.60 -11.66 1.57
CA ASP A 73 -16.73 -12.10 2.67
C ASP A 73 -15.71 -11.03 3.08
N LEU A 74 -15.20 -10.29 2.10
CA LEU A 74 -14.14 -9.31 2.29
C LEU A 74 -14.69 -7.92 2.61
N PHE A 75 -15.69 -7.47 1.84
CA PHE A 75 -16.16 -6.09 1.83
C PHE A 75 -17.57 -5.89 2.39
N GLY A 76 -18.38 -6.93 2.62
CA GLY A 76 -19.79 -6.76 3.00
C GLY A 76 -20.03 -5.91 4.27
N GLY A 77 -19.03 -5.83 5.17
CA GLY A 77 -19.04 -4.96 6.35
C GLY A 77 -18.31 -3.62 6.20
N THR A 78 -18.09 -3.14 4.97
CA THR A 78 -17.40 -1.88 4.67
C THR A 78 -18.28 -0.99 3.77
N TYR A 79 -17.92 0.29 3.66
CA TYR A 79 -18.60 1.26 2.81
C TYR A 79 -18.72 0.74 1.38
N ILE A 80 -17.62 0.25 0.79
CA ILE A 80 -17.62 -0.21 -0.60
C ILE A 80 -18.34 -1.55 -0.80
N GLY A 81 -18.53 -2.35 0.25
CA GLY A 81 -19.43 -3.52 0.16
C GLY A 81 -20.88 -3.11 0.05
N SER A 82 -21.27 -2.02 0.73
CA SER A 82 -22.62 -1.44 0.62
C SER A 82 -22.79 -0.56 -0.63
N HIS A 83 -21.68 -0.04 -1.18
CA HIS A 83 -21.66 0.89 -2.32
C HIS A 83 -20.62 0.45 -3.37
N PRO A 84 -20.75 -0.75 -3.98
CA PRO A 84 -19.79 -1.21 -4.96
C PRO A 84 -19.76 -0.25 -6.16
N THR A 85 -18.55 0.12 -6.59
CA THR A 85 -18.33 0.86 -7.83
C THR A 85 -18.47 -0.08 -9.04
N PRO A 86 -18.71 0.45 -10.26
CA PRO A 86 -18.70 -0.37 -11.47
C PRO A 86 -17.38 -1.11 -11.74
N GLU A 87 -16.29 -0.68 -11.10
CA GLU A 87 -14.93 -1.23 -11.25
C GLU A 87 -14.63 -2.42 -10.32
N HIS A 88 -15.51 -2.75 -9.37
CA HIS A 88 -15.30 -3.85 -8.43
C HIS A 88 -15.05 -5.19 -9.15
N ASN A 89 -13.99 -5.90 -8.76
CA ASN A 89 -13.58 -7.19 -9.32
C ASN A 89 -13.52 -7.26 -10.86
N ARG A 90 -13.02 -6.22 -11.53
CA ARG A 90 -12.94 -6.13 -13.00
C ARG A 90 -11.56 -6.41 -13.59
N TYR A 91 -10.50 -6.32 -12.80
CA TYR A 91 -9.14 -6.15 -13.33
C TYR A 91 -8.20 -7.31 -13.03
N MET A 92 -7.15 -7.43 -13.84
CA MET A 92 -6.02 -8.33 -13.60
C MET A 92 -4.99 -7.60 -12.74
N ILE A 93 -4.67 -8.11 -11.56
CA ILE A 93 -3.82 -7.38 -10.61
C ILE A 93 -2.34 -7.75 -10.80
N ALA A 94 -1.50 -6.73 -10.99
CA ALA A 94 -0.05 -6.84 -10.86
C ALA A 94 0.41 -6.02 -9.66
N ARG A 95 0.86 -6.70 -8.60
CA ARG A 95 1.29 -6.08 -7.35
C ARG A 95 2.79 -6.19 -7.15
N TYR A 96 3.44 -5.04 -7.11
CA TYR A 96 4.87 -4.87 -6.86
C TYR A 96 5.12 -4.35 -5.45
N ASP A 97 6.25 -4.77 -4.89
CA ASP A 97 6.69 -4.42 -3.53
C ASP A 97 8.19 -4.15 -3.59
N PHE A 98 8.54 -2.88 -3.76
CA PHE A 98 9.92 -2.45 -3.99
C PHE A 98 10.74 -2.43 -2.70
N SER A 99 10.12 -2.61 -1.52
CA SER A 99 10.82 -2.77 -0.24
C SER A 99 11.78 -3.97 -0.23
N LYS A 100 11.48 -4.99 -1.05
CA LYS A 100 12.24 -6.24 -1.19
C LYS A 100 13.45 -6.12 -2.12
N MET A 101 13.70 -4.94 -2.66
CA MET A 101 14.82 -4.73 -3.56
C MET A 101 16.15 -4.95 -2.83
N VAL A 102 17.00 -5.80 -3.43
CA VAL A 102 18.36 -6.05 -2.95
C VAL A 102 19.30 -5.12 -3.70
N MET A 103 20.03 -4.28 -2.96
CA MET A 103 21.00 -3.37 -3.56
C MET A 103 22.25 -4.13 -4.03
N ALA A 104 22.92 -3.58 -5.02
CA ALA A 104 24.15 -4.10 -5.57
C ALA A 104 25.11 -2.94 -5.88
N ASP A 105 26.41 -3.21 -5.81
CA ASP A 105 27.47 -2.22 -6.02
C ASP A 105 27.69 -1.88 -7.51
N SER A 106 26.85 -2.40 -8.41
CA SER A 106 26.95 -2.16 -9.85
C SER A 106 25.57 -2.00 -10.49
N MET A 107 25.51 -1.23 -11.57
CA MET A 107 24.27 -1.01 -12.34
C MET A 107 23.70 -2.31 -12.89
N GLU A 108 24.56 -3.18 -13.44
CA GLU A 108 24.14 -4.48 -13.98
C GLU A 108 23.56 -5.38 -12.87
N GLY A 109 24.18 -5.37 -11.68
CA GLY A 109 23.66 -6.07 -10.51
C GLY A 109 22.30 -5.52 -10.05
N LEU A 110 22.15 -4.19 -10.02
CA LEU A 110 20.89 -3.53 -9.67
C LEU A 110 19.78 -3.87 -10.67
N GLU A 111 20.08 -3.81 -11.97
CA GLU A 111 19.12 -4.17 -13.02
C GLU A 111 18.71 -5.65 -12.92
N LYS A 112 19.68 -6.55 -12.70
CA LYS A 112 19.40 -7.97 -12.50
C LYS A 112 18.50 -8.20 -11.29
N ASN A 113 18.79 -7.58 -10.15
CA ASN A 113 17.98 -7.71 -8.94
C ASN A 113 16.57 -7.13 -9.15
N PHE A 114 16.45 -6.03 -9.90
CA PHE A 114 15.17 -5.44 -10.28
C PHE A 114 14.37 -6.41 -11.15
N ASN A 115 14.99 -7.01 -12.16
CA ASN A 115 14.32 -7.97 -13.04
C ASN A 115 13.88 -9.24 -12.28
N ILE A 116 14.71 -9.76 -11.37
CA ILE A 116 14.38 -10.91 -10.51
C ILE A 116 13.18 -10.60 -9.62
N LEU A 117 13.15 -9.40 -9.02
CA LEU A 117 12.05 -8.97 -8.15
C LEU A 117 10.74 -8.81 -8.95
N ASN A 118 10.81 -8.20 -10.14
CA ASN A 118 9.63 -7.72 -10.87
C ASN A 118 9.07 -8.72 -11.90
N ARG A 119 9.76 -9.82 -12.20
CA ARG A 119 9.18 -10.90 -13.03
C ARG A 119 8.01 -11.62 -12.34
N GLY A 120 8.13 -11.86 -11.03
CA GLY A 120 7.17 -12.65 -10.25
C GLY A 120 5.75 -12.07 -10.27
N PRO A 121 5.55 -10.77 -10.01
CA PRO A 121 4.23 -10.14 -10.08
C PRO A 121 3.51 -10.32 -11.42
N VAL A 122 4.22 -10.21 -12.55
CA VAL A 122 3.63 -10.39 -13.89
C VAL A 122 3.31 -11.87 -14.15
N GLU A 123 4.21 -12.78 -13.76
CA GLU A 123 3.96 -14.22 -13.86
C GLU A 123 2.74 -14.65 -13.02
N ILE A 124 2.59 -14.12 -11.81
CA ILE A 124 1.44 -14.36 -10.94
C ILE A 124 0.16 -13.83 -11.59
N MET A 125 0.19 -12.59 -12.11
CA MET A 125 -0.95 -11.97 -12.78
C MET A 125 -1.45 -12.83 -13.96
N VAL A 126 -0.53 -13.27 -14.83
CA VAL A 126 -0.85 -14.18 -15.95
C VAL A 126 -1.36 -15.53 -15.45
N THR A 127 -0.73 -16.09 -14.41
CA THR A 127 -1.09 -17.41 -13.86
C THR A 127 -2.48 -17.42 -13.24
N HIS A 128 -2.83 -16.38 -12.47
CA HIS A 128 -4.16 -16.23 -11.89
C HIS A 128 -5.25 -16.02 -12.94
N ASN A 129 -4.89 -15.51 -14.12
CA ASN A 129 -5.81 -15.26 -15.23
C ASN A 129 -5.61 -16.24 -16.39
N ARG A 130 -5.21 -17.49 -16.10
CA ARG A 130 -5.01 -18.53 -17.13
C ARG A 130 -6.27 -18.86 -17.91
N ASP A 131 -7.44 -18.62 -17.34
CA ASP A 131 -8.72 -18.69 -18.05
C ASP A 131 -8.80 -17.72 -19.24
N LEU A 132 -8.06 -16.61 -19.19
CA LEU A 132 -7.96 -15.60 -20.26
C LEU A 132 -6.68 -15.71 -21.09
N PHE A 133 -5.55 -16.02 -20.46
CA PHE A 133 -4.25 -16.10 -21.12
C PHE A 133 -3.98 -17.44 -21.83
N GLY A 134 -4.79 -18.48 -21.58
CA GLY A 134 -4.63 -19.80 -22.19
C GLY A 134 -3.20 -20.32 -22.07
N ASP A 135 -2.61 -20.66 -23.23
CA ASP A 135 -1.25 -21.20 -23.34
C ASP A 135 -0.14 -20.13 -23.48
N PHE A 136 -0.43 -18.85 -23.21
CA PHE A 136 0.57 -17.77 -23.29
C PHE A 136 1.84 -18.10 -22.50
N GLN A 137 3.00 -17.85 -23.12
CA GLN A 137 4.32 -17.99 -22.51
C GLN A 137 5.16 -16.76 -22.82
N PHE A 138 5.90 -16.29 -21.83
CA PHE A 138 6.86 -15.20 -22.02
C PHE A 138 8.02 -15.66 -22.91
N SER A 139 8.47 -14.78 -23.80
CA SER A 139 9.62 -15.04 -24.66
C SER A 139 10.95 -15.03 -23.88
N THR A 140 11.00 -14.28 -22.78
CA THR A 140 12.12 -14.20 -21.84
C THR A 140 11.64 -14.08 -20.41
N ARG A 141 12.48 -14.47 -19.45
CA ARG A 141 12.28 -14.26 -18.00
C ARG A 141 13.37 -13.40 -17.36
N GLU A 142 14.17 -12.73 -18.19
CA GLU A 142 15.34 -11.96 -17.75
C GLU A 142 15.09 -10.46 -17.68
N ASN A 143 14.06 -9.95 -18.38
CA ASN A 143 13.71 -8.52 -18.40
C ASN A 143 12.25 -8.31 -18.00
N ALA A 144 12.02 -7.73 -16.82
CA ALA A 144 10.68 -7.54 -16.26
C ALA A 144 9.84 -6.52 -17.04
N ALA A 145 10.47 -5.50 -17.63
CA ALA A 145 9.77 -4.52 -18.47
C ALA A 145 9.24 -5.18 -19.76
N GLN A 146 10.08 -6.00 -20.40
CA GLN A 146 9.66 -6.77 -21.57
C GLN A 146 8.55 -7.77 -21.23
N MET A 147 8.65 -8.49 -20.12
CA MET A 147 7.59 -9.41 -19.68
C MET A 147 6.26 -8.68 -19.47
N LEU A 148 6.29 -7.51 -18.84
CA LEU A 148 5.09 -6.69 -18.68
C LEU A 148 4.52 -6.28 -20.04
N GLU A 149 5.36 -5.78 -20.97
CA GLU A 149 4.92 -5.38 -22.31
C GLU A 149 4.33 -6.55 -23.11
N GLU A 150 4.90 -7.76 -23.02
CA GLU A 150 4.36 -8.96 -23.67
C GLU A 150 2.97 -9.31 -23.15
N ALA A 151 2.77 -9.29 -21.82
CA ALA A 151 1.47 -9.56 -21.22
C ALA A 151 0.42 -8.50 -21.60
N LEU A 152 0.82 -7.22 -21.63
CA LEU A 152 -0.05 -6.11 -22.04
C LEU A 152 -0.41 -6.20 -23.53
N THR A 153 0.56 -6.55 -24.38
CA THR A 153 0.34 -6.76 -25.81
C THR A 153 -0.66 -7.87 -26.04
N TYR A 154 -0.46 -9.03 -25.40
CA TYR A 154 -1.40 -10.14 -25.46
C TYR A 154 -2.80 -9.72 -25.00
N ALA A 155 -2.89 -8.98 -23.90
CA ALA A 155 -4.16 -8.48 -23.38
C ALA A 155 -4.88 -7.56 -24.39
N ARG A 156 -4.17 -6.65 -25.06
CA ARG A 156 -4.74 -5.79 -26.10
C ARG A 156 -5.20 -6.59 -27.31
N GLU A 157 -4.36 -7.49 -27.81
CA GLU A 157 -4.65 -8.30 -29.01
C GLU A 157 -5.90 -9.17 -28.83
N HIS A 158 -6.16 -9.65 -27.62
CA HIS A 158 -7.27 -10.55 -27.31
C HIS A 158 -8.45 -9.85 -26.62
N GLY A 159 -8.39 -8.52 -26.42
CA GLY A 159 -9.45 -7.76 -25.77
C GLY A 159 -9.69 -8.15 -24.30
N LEU A 160 -8.64 -8.54 -23.58
CA LEU A 160 -8.72 -8.92 -22.18
C LEU A 160 -9.01 -7.70 -21.27
N PRO A 161 -9.53 -7.92 -20.04
CA PRO A 161 -9.67 -6.84 -19.08
C PRO A 161 -8.33 -6.14 -18.81
N PRO A 162 -8.33 -4.83 -18.56
CA PRO A 162 -7.08 -4.11 -18.35
C PRO A 162 -6.41 -4.50 -17.02
N VAL A 163 -5.10 -4.31 -16.97
CA VAL A 163 -4.28 -4.57 -15.78
C VAL A 163 -4.43 -3.42 -14.78
N TYR A 164 -4.53 -3.73 -13.50
CA TYR A 164 -4.45 -2.78 -12.41
C TYR A 164 -3.10 -2.96 -11.69
N ILE A 165 -2.25 -1.94 -11.76
CA ILE A 165 -0.90 -2.00 -11.20
C ILE A 165 -0.88 -1.33 -9.82
N LEU A 166 -0.27 -2.01 -8.87
CA LEU A 166 -0.06 -1.53 -7.50
C LEU A 166 1.43 -1.61 -7.18
N ILE A 167 2.05 -0.50 -6.80
CA ILE A 167 3.47 -0.46 -6.42
C ILE A 167 3.59 0.06 -4.99
N ASP A 168 3.99 -0.80 -4.06
CA ASP A 168 4.32 -0.38 -2.70
C ASP A 168 5.80 -0.03 -2.55
N GLU A 169 6.07 0.98 -1.74
CA GLU A 169 7.38 1.60 -1.52
C GLU A 169 8.15 1.94 -2.81
N TYR A 170 7.48 2.59 -3.77
CA TYR A 170 8.07 2.93 -5.07
C TYR A 170 9.39 3.74 -4.95
N ASP A 171 9.51 4.52 -3.88
CA ASP A 171 10.66 5.38 -3.57
C ASP A 171 11.78 4.66 -2.82
N ASN A 172 11.59 3.38 -2.44
CA ASN A 172 12.62 2.61 -1.71
C ASN A 172 13.95 2.58 -2.48
N PHE A 173 13.88 2.47 -3.80
CA PHE A 173 15.06 2.45 -4.66
C PHE A 173 15.87 3.75 -4.52
N THR A 174 15.22 4.91 -4.65
CA THR A 174 15.85 6.22 -4.51
C THR A 174 16.31 6.46 -3.07
N ASN A 175 15.52 6.08 -2.07
CA ASN A 175 15.89 6.26 -0.67
C ASN A 175 17.20 5.55 -0.33
N GLN A 176 17.36 4.29 -0.76
CA GLN A 176 18.57 3.51 -0.47
C GLN A 176 19.80 4.05 -1.22
N LEU A 177 19.62 4.54 -2.44
CA LEU A 177 20.71 5.16 -3.21
C LEU A 177 21.06 6.58 -2.70
N LEU A 178 20.10 7.36 -2.21
CA LEU A 178 20.35 8.68 -1.62
C LEU A 178 21.05 8.61 -0.26
N THR A 179 20.71 7.62 0.57
CA THR A 179 21.38 7.41 1.85
C THR A 179 22.82 6.93 1.69
N SER A 180 23.13 6.34 0.53
CA SER A 180 24.48 5.98 0.09
C SER A 180 25.14 7.23 -0.51
N TYR A 181 25.50 8.21 0.32
CA TYR A 181 26.09 9.49 -0.10
C TYR A 181 27.10 9.34 -1.26
N ASN A 182 26.98 10.19 -2.28
CA ASN A 182 27.92 10.30 -3.41
C ASN A 182 28.03 9.07 -4.34
N ASP A 183 27.00 8.23 -4.46
CA ASP A 183 27.07 7.12 -5.40
C ASP A 183 26.89 7.60 -6.87
N PRO A 184 27.89 7.45 -7.75
CA PRO A 184 27.72 7.65 -9.20
C PRO A 184 26.60 6.77 -9.79
N LEU A 185 26.19 5.71 -9.09
CA LEU A 185 25.04 4.89 -9.46
C LEU A 185 23.72 5.63 -9.35
N TYR A 186 23.54 6.61 -8.44
CA TYR A 186 22.30 7.38 -8.37
C TYR A 186 22.02 8.10 -9.69
N GLU A 187 22.98 8.90 -10.16
CA GLU A 187 22.88 9.59 -11.46
C GLU A 187 22.71 8.58 -12.61
N LYS A 188 23.34 7.41 -12.55
CA LYS A 188 23.17 6.40 -13.61
C LYS A 188 21.78 5.76 -13.61
N VAL A 189 21.11 5.59 -12.46
CA VAL A 189 19.75 5.01 -12.42
C VAL A 189 18.68 6.07 -12.71
N THR A 190 19.00 7.35 -12.56
CA THR A 190 18.07 8.46 -12.88
C THR A 190 18.32 9.09 -14.26
N THR A 191 19.42 8.75 -14.95
CA THR A 191 19.70 9.18 -16.34
C THR A 191 18.92 8.38 -17.40
N ALA A 192 19.01 8.87 -18.65
CA ALA A 192 18.04 8.63 -19.73
C ALA A 192 17.75 7.17 -20.13
N ASP A 193 18.57 6.17 -19.74
CA ASP A 193 18.42 4.78 -20.17
C ASP A 193 18.40 3.75 -19.01
N SER A 194 17.94 4.14 -17.82
CA SER A 194 17.83 3.19 -16.71
C SER A 194 16.70 2.17 -16.90
N PHE A 195 16.89 0.97 -16.33
CA PHE A 195 15.87 -0.09 -16.29
C PHE A 195 14.57 0.38 -15.61
N LEU A 196 14.67 1.25 -14.60
CA LEU A 196 13.51 1.79 -13.88
C LEU A 196 12.68 2.70 -14.79
N ARG A 197 13.34 3.61 -15.52
CA ARG A 197 12.67 4.47 -16.51
C ARG A 197 12.01 3.64 -17.61
N THR A 198 12.68 2.60 -18.10
CA THR A 198 12.15 1.69 -19.11
C THR A 198 10.88 0.98 -18.62
N PHE A 199 10.90 0.49 -17.38
CA PHE A 199 9.74 -0.14 -16.76
C PHE A 199 8.54 0.81 -16.63
N PHE A 200 8.75 2.02 -16.12
CA PHE A 200 7.65 3.00 -16.00
C PHE A 200 7.15 3.55 -17.35
N LYS A 201 8.00 3.58 -18.40
CA LYS A 201 7.55 3.91 -19.76
C LYS A 201 6.53 2.89 -20.28
N VAL A 202 6.75 1.59 -20.04
CA VAL A 202 5.78 0.52 -20.38
C VAL A 202 4.46 0.77 -19.65
N ILE A 203 4.50 1.11 -18.36
CA ILE A 203 3.30 1.43 -17.58
C ILE A 203 2.56 2.65 -18.18
N LYS A 204 3.29 3.73 -18.47
CA LYS A 204 2.72 4.94 -19.07
C LYS A 204 2.07 4.66 -20.42
N ALA A 205 2.75 3.90 -21.28
CA ALA A 205 2.23 3.51 -22.60
C ALA A 205 0.96 2.67 -22.45
N GLY A 206 0.97 1.66 -21.58
CA GLY A 206 -0.21 0.82 -21.34
C GLY A 206 -1.40 1.59 -20.75
N ILE A 207 -1.18 2.63 -19.93
CA ILE A 207 -2.25 3.52 -19.48
C ILE A 207 -2.82 4.32 -20.66
N GLY A 208 -1.96 4.88 -21.52
CA GLY A 208 -2.37 5.64 -22.70
C GLY A 208 -3.13 4.80 -23.74
N GLU A 209 -2.81 3.52 -23.85
CA GLU A 209 -3.44 2.56 -24.76
C GLU A 209 -4.66 1.86 -24.15
N GLY A 210 -4.90 2.02 -22.84
CA GLY A 210 -6.01 1.40 -22.12
C GLY A 210 -5.80 -0.07 -21.73
N SER A 211 -4.60 -0.63 -21.92
CA SER A 211 -4.24 -1.98 -21.44
C SER A 211 -3.92 -2.00 -19.94
N ILE A 212 -3.61 -0.84 -19.36
CA ILE A 212 -3.53 -0.62 -17.92
C ILE A 212 -4.63 0.36 -17.51
N ARG A 213 -5.44 -0.02 -16.52
CA ARG A 213 -6.49 0.84 -15.95
C ARG A 213 -5.88 2.00 -15.16
N THR A 214 -4.92 1.68 -14.32
CA THR A 214 -4.23 2.62 -13.42
C THR A 214 -2.96 1.99 -12.89
N CYS A 215 -2.04 2.83 -12.42
CA CYS A 215 -0.91 2.43 -11.61
C CYS A 215 -0.87 3.28 -10.33
N PHE A 216 -1.28 2.66 -9.22
CA PHE A 216 -1.32 3.29 -7.91
C PHE A 216 -0.02 3.00 -7.15
N CYS A 217 0.67 4.06 -6.72
CA CYS A 217 1.95 3.95 -6.03
C CYS A 217 1.86 4.46 -4.59
N THR A 218 2.55 3.81 -3.65
CA THR A 218 2.73 4.28 -2.27
C THR A 218 4.19 4.45 -1.92
N GLY A 219 4.51 5.48 -1.14
CA GLY A 219 5.88 5.78 -0.72
C GLY A 219 5.97 6.77 0.43
N VAL A 220 7.17 7.32 0.65
CA VAL A 220 7.45 8.34 1.67
C VAL A 220 7.83 9.68 1.04
N LEU A 221 8.76 9.69 0.10
CA LEU A 221 9.33 10.90 -0.49
C LEU A 221 8.95 11.05 -1.98
N PRO A 222 8.67 12.28 -2.46
CA PRO A 222 8.34 12.53 -3.85
C PRO A 222 9.55 12.45 -4.80
N VAL A 223 10.77 12.44 -4.27
CA VAL A 223 12.04 12.64 -5.02
C VAL A 223 12.19 11.71 -6.23
N THR A 224 11.81 10.44 -6.09
CA THR A 224 11.85 9.46 -7.19
C THR A 224 10.97 9.86 -8.38
N MET A 225 9.86 10.58 -8.15
CA MET A 225 8.96 10.99 -9.22
C MET A 225 9.57 12.13 -10.04
N ASP A 226 10.28 13.06 -9.39
CA ASP A 226 10.98 14.16 -10.05
C ASP A 226 12.10 13.63 -10.97
N ASP A 227 12.79 12.57 -10.56
CA ASP A 227 13.82 11.91 -11.37
C ASP A 227 13.23 11.00 -12.47
N LEU A 228 12.01 10.49 -12.28
CA LEU A 228 11.25 9.75 -13.29
C LEU A 228 10.48 10.65 -14.26
N THR A 229 10.57 11.99 -14.15
CA THR A 229 9.75 12.97 -14.89
C THR A 229 9.77 12.84 -16.41
N SER A 230 10.77 12.20 -17.03
CA SER A 230 10.73 11.94 -18.48
C SER A 230 10.15 10.57 -18.86
N GLY A 231 9.99 9.64 -17.91
CA GLY A 231 9.43 8.30 -18.09
C GLY A 231 7.98 8.15 -17.61
N TYR A 232 7.60 8.88 -16.56
CA TYR A 232 6.30 8.72 -15.87
C TYR A 232 5.66 10.06 -15.44
N ASN A 233 5.65 11.04 -16.33
CA ASN A 233 5.08 12.39 -16.09
C ASN A 233 3.55 12.47 -15.95
N ILE A 234 2.87 11.33 -15.90
CA ILE A 234 1.40 11.27 -15.76
C ILE A 234 0.97 11.14 -14.30
N ALA A 235 1.92 11.00 -13.38
CA ALA A 235 1.64 10.71 -12.00
C ALA A 235 1.12 11.92 -11.21
N GLU A 236 0.16 11.66 -10.34
CA GLU A 236 -0.53 12.69 -9.56
C GLU A 236 -0.38 12.39 -8.07
N ILE A 237 0.29 13.28 -7.33
CA ILE A 237 0.52 13.12 -5.90
C ILE A 237 -0.72 13.59 -5.14
N LEU A 238 -1.52 12.67 -4.60
CA LEU A 238 -2.79 12.98 -3.93
C LEU A 238 -2.66 13.21 -2.42
N THR A 239 -1.46 13.02 -1.88
CA THR A 239 -1.09 13.13 -0.46
C THR A 239 -1.72 14.31 0.29
N LEU A 240 -1.77 15.49 -0.33
CA LEU A 240 -2.18 16.75 0.30
C LEU A 240 -3.54 17.26 -0.20
N GLU A 241 -4.16 16.52 -1.13
CA GLU A 241 -5.49 16.86 -1.62
C GLU A 241 -6.51 16.71 -0.49
N SER A 242 -7.40 17.70 -0.39
CA SER A 242 -8.36 17.77 0.74
C SER A 242 -9.25 16.53 0.85
N ASP A 243 -9.58 15.93 -0.28
CA ASP A 243 -10.41 14.72 -0.35
C ASP A 243 -9.69 13.44 0.06
N PHE A 244 -8.36 13.45 0.19
CA PHE A 244 -7.56 12.27 0.54
C PHE A 244 -6.73 12.45 1.81
N ILE A 245 -6.74 13.65 2.40
CA ILE A 245 -5.87 13.98 3.53
C ILE A 245 -5.99 12.99 4.71
N ASN A 246 -7.19 12.48 4.95
CA ASN A 246 -7.51 11.53 6.03
C ASN A 246 -7.56 10.05 5.57
N MET A 247 -7.16 9.74 4.33
CA MET A 247 -7.25 8.37 3.78
C MET A 247 -6.35 7.37 4.52
N LEU A 248 -5.20 7.82 5.02
CA LEU A 248 -4.24 7.00 5.77
C LEU A 248 -3.91 7.63 7.12
N GLY A 249 -3.72 6.78 8.12
CA GLY A 249 -3.72 7.18 9.52
C GLY A 249 -5.14 7.16 10.10
N PHE A 250 -5.24 7.41 11.40
CA PHE A 250 -6.53 7.48 12.08
C PHE A 250 -6.86 8.92 12.46
N THR A 251 -8.12 9.32 12.24
CA THR A 251 -8.67 10.59 12.76
C THR A 251 -8.92 10.47 14.27
N HIS A 252 -9.28 11.58 14.93
CA HIS A 252 -9.71 11.53 16.31
C HIS A 252 -10.97 10.68 16.47
N ALA A 253 -11.96 10.84 15.60
CA ALA A 253 -13.21 10.08 15.67
C ALA A 253 -12.97 8.56 15.51
N GLU A 254 -12.09 8.17 14.59
CA GLU A 254 -11.72 6.76 14.39
C GLU A 254 -10.94 6.20 15.56
N THR A 255 -10.04 6.99 16.13
CA THR A 255 -9.25 6.61 17.31
C THR A 255 -10.13 6.47 18.55
N GLU A 256 -11.11 7.36 18.72
CA GLU A 256 -12.11 7.28 19.79
C GLU A 256 -12.92 5.98 19.66
N ALA A 257 -13.47 5.70 18.48
CA ALA A 257 -14.23 4.47 18.24
C ALA A 257 -13.37 3.22 18.50
N TYR A 258 -12.09 3.26 18.10
CA TYR A 258 -11.16 2.15 18.30
C TYR A 258 -10.83 1.94 19.79
N LEU A 259 -10.56 3.01 20.55
CA LEU A 259 -10.35 2.92 21.99
C LEU A 259 -11.58 2.38 22.70
N ARG A 260 -12.77 2.87 22.35
CA ARG A 260 -14.04 2.38 22.92
C ARG A 260 -14.20 0.89 22.69
N TYR A 261 -13.97 0.42 21.47
CA TYR A 261 -13.96 -1.01 21.15
C TYR A 261 -12.97 -1.81 22.01
N VAL A 262 -11.76 -1.30 22.20
CA VAL A 262 -10.72 -1.97 23.02
C VAL A 262 -11.14 -2.06 24.48
N LEU A 263 -11.68 -0.99 25.05
CA LEU A 263 -12.18 -0.98 26.42
C LEU A 263 -13.34 -1.97 26.60
N ASP A 264 -14.38 -1.88 25.77
CA ASP A 264 -15.53 -2.78 25.87
C ASP A 264 -15.13 -4.25 25.78
N LYS A 265 -14.20 -4.57 24.87
CA LYS A 265 -13.82 -5.96 24.59
C LYS A 265 -12.82 -6.55 25.58
N TYR A 266 -11.86 -5.76 26.07
CA TYR A 266 -10.72 -6.28 26.85
C TYR A 266 -10.72 -5.86 28.32
N THR A 267 -11.46 -4.83 28.69
CA THR A 267 -11.62 -4.41 30.11
C THR A 267 -13.06 -4.58 30.60
N GLY A 268 -14.04 -4.56 29.69
CA GLY A 268 -15.47 -4.63 30.02
C GLY A 268 -16.01 -3.34 30.66
N SER A 269 -15.26 -2.24 30.62
CA SER A 269 -15.65 -0.96 31.23
C SER A 269 -15.07 0.25 30.49
N GLN A 270 -15.88 1.29 30.32
CA GLN A 270 -15.51 2.58 29.74
C GLN A 270 -14.99 3.60 30.77
N GLU A 271 -14.93 3.25 32.07
CA GLU A 271 -14.58 4.19 33.15
C GLU A 271 -13.22 4.87 32.96
N ARG A 272 -12.26 4.16 32.36
CA ARG A 272 -10.91 4.67 32.09
C ARG A 272 -10.75 5.32 30.73
N TYR A 273 -11.86 5.58 30.01
CA TYR A 273 -11.82 6.19 28.69
C TYR A 273 -11.06 7.52 28.70
N ASP A 274 -11.42 8.45 29.58
CA ASP A 274 -10.81 9.79 29.60
C ASP A 274 -9.32 9.74 29.95
N GLU A 275 -8.93 8.88 30.89
CA GLU A 275 -7.53 8.65 31.29
C GLU A 275 -6.69 8.15 30.11
N ILE A 276 -7.14 7.07 29.45
CA ILE A 276 -6.40 6.45 28.34
C ILE A 276 -6.43 7.33 27.10
N TRP A 277 -7.53 8.03 26.85
CA TRP A 277 -7.66 8.98 25.75
C TRP A 277 -6.64 10.12 25.87
N GLN A 278 -6.54 10.75 27.05
CA GLN A 278 -5.54 11.80 27.28
C GLN A 278 -4.12 11.29 27.08
N LEU A 279 -3.84 10.07 27.54
CA LEU A 279 -2.54 9.43 27.34
C LEU A 279 -2.26 9.18 25.84
N ILE A 280 -3.24 8.71 25.06
CA ILE A 280 -3.10 8.53 23.61
C ILE A 280 -2.83 9.87 22.92
N VAL A 281 -3.61 10.91 23.23
CA VAL A 281 -3.46 12.24 22.62
C VAL A 281 -2.07 12.80 22.94
N ASN A 282 -1.64 12.76 24.20
CA ASN A 282 -0.34 13.31 24.61
C ASN A 282 0.86 12.61 23.96
N ASN A 283 0.74 11.33 23.60
CA ASN A 283 1.86 10.54 23.06
C ASN A 283 1.84 10.40 21.52
N TYR A 284 0.66 10.49 20.89
CA TYR A 284 0.49 10.08 19.49
C TYR A 284 -0.20 11.10 18.58
N ASP A 285 -0.74 12.22 19.11
CA ASP A 285 -1.44 13.27 18.34
C ASP A 285 -0.50 14.26 17.62
N GLY A 286 0.38 13.71 16.77
CA GLY A 286 1.55 14.42 16.24
C GLY A 286 1.50 14.84 14.77
N TYR A 287 0.64 14.25 13.93
CA TYR A 287 0.76 14.42 12.47
C TYR A 287 -0.30 15.35 11.91
N ARG A 288 0.13 16.43 11.25
CA ARG A 288 -0.76 17.37 10.53
C ARG A 288 -0.21 17.59 9.13
N PHE A 289 -0.96 17.15 8.12
CA PHE A 289 -0.52 17.24 6.71
C PHE A 289 -1.00 18.51 5.99
N SER A 290 -1.96 19.26 6.56
CA SER A 290 -2.38 20.57 6.05
C SER A 290 -2.58 21.52 7.23
N PRO A 291 -2.27 22.83 7.08
CA PRO A 291 -2.52 23.81 8.14
C PRO A 291 -3.95 23.77 8.67
N LYS A 292 -4.93 23.55 7.79
CA LYS A 292 -6.37 23.47 8.12
C LYS A 292 -6.87 22.03 8.31
N GLY A 293 -6.02 21.03 8.09
CA GLY A 293 -6.38 19.62 8.23
C GLY A 293 -6.51 19.21 9.70
N GLU A 294 -7.30 18.15 9.94
CA GLU A 294 -7.31 17.46 11.22
C GLU A 294 -5.93 16.83 11.48
N LYS A 295 -5.59 16.67 12.77
CA LYS A 295 -4.43 15.86 13.13
C LYS A 295 -4.77 14.38 12.99
N LEU A 296 -3.76 13.58 12.65
CA LEU A 296 -3.89 12.16 12.46
C LEU A 296 -2.93 11.40 13.38
N PHE A 297 -3.37 10.22 13.79
CA PHE A 297 -2.56 9.25 14.52
C PHE A 297 -1.86 8.31 13.53
N ASN A 298 -0.60 7.98 13.83
CA ASN A 298 0.11 6.94 13.09
C ASN A 298 -0.52 5.57 13.41
N ALA A 299 -1.08 4.93 12.38
CA ALA A 299 -1.91 3.73 12.53
C ALA A 299 -1.20 2.58 13.25
N THR A 300 0.04 2.26 12.88
CA THR A 300 0.77 1.14 13.51
C THR A 300 1.20 1.45 14.94
N ILE A 301 1.68 2.67 15.21
CA ILE A 301 2.15 3.05 16.56
C ILE A 301 0.98 3.01 17.55
N LEU A 302 -0.16 3.59 17.19
CA LEU A 302 -1.36 3.54 18.02
C LEU A 302 -1.89 2.09 18.18
N THR A 303 -1.89 1.32 17.09
CA THR A 303 -2.31 -0.09 17.15
C THR A 303 -1.39 -0.95 18.03
N TYR A 304 -0.10 -0.64 18.10
CA TYR A 304 0.83 -1.29 19.04
C TYR A 304 0.39 -1.05 20.48
N PHE A 305 0.18 0.21 20.86
CA PHE A 305 -0.26 0.59 22.19
C PHE A 305 -1.55 -0.15 22.55
N LEU A 306 -2.58 -0.07 21.69
CA LEU A 306 -3.87 -0.72 21.93
C LEU A 306 -3.74 -2.24 22.03
N LYS A 307 -2.84 -2.87 21.26
CA LYS A 307 -2.59 -4.31 21.35
C LYS A 307 -1.96 -4.68 22.68
N LYS A 308 -0.95 -3.94 23.14
CA LYS A 308 -0.30 -4.20 24.43
C LYS A 308 -1.27 -3.97 25.58
N PHE A 309 -2.05 -2.90 25.53
CA PHE A 309 -3.12 -2.63 26.49
C PHE A 309 -4.13 -3.78 26.55
N ALA A 310 -4.56 -4.31 25.39
CA ALA A 310 -5.47 -5.45 25.32
C ALA A 310 -4.85 -6.75 25.88
N VAL A 311 -3.58 -7.03 25.55
CA VAL A 311 -2.84 -8.22 26.05
C VAL A 311 -2.64 -8.15 27.57
N ASN A 312 -2.38 -6.94 28.10
CA ASN A 312 -2.20 -6.68 29.51
C ASN A 312 -3.52 -6.50 30.26
N LYS A 313 -4.67 -6.88 29.66
CA LYS A 313 -6.00 -6.84 30.29
C LYS A 313 -6.38 -5.45 30.83
N GLY A 314 -6.00 -4.40 30.10
CA GLY A 314 -6.30 -3.00 30.45
C GLY A 314 -5.22 -2.28 31.25
N GLU A 315 -4.07 -2.90 31.51
CA GLU A 315 -2.92 -2.19 32.07
C GLU A 315 -2.16 -1.44 30.98
N VAL A 316 -1.74 -0.20 31.30
CA VAL A 316 -0.94 0.63 30.39
C VAL A 316 0.44 -0.01 30.24
N PRO A 317 0.93 -0.22 29.01
CA PRO A 317 2.26 -0.78 28.81
C PRO A 317 3.36 0.17 29.30
N GLU A 318 4.40 -0.38 29.92
CA GLU A 318 5.61 0.38 30.28
C GLU A 318 6.29 0.97 29.03
N GLU A 319 6.35 0.17 27.96
CA GLU A 319 6.83 0.62 26.65
C GLU A 319 5.70 1.16 25.79
N MET A 320 5.65 2.48 25.67
CA MET A 320 4.66 3.20 24.87
C MET A 320 4.87 3.07 23.36
N ILE A 321 6.06 2.66 22.92
CA ILE A 321 6.43 2.50 21.50
C ILE A 321 7.25 1.23 21.39
N ASP A 322 6.97 0.40 20.39
CA ASP A 322 7.76 -0.80 20.11
C ASP A 322 9.23 -0.43 19.87
N GLU A 323 10.15 -1.11 20.55
CA GLU A 323 11.58 -0.83 20.42
C GLU A 323 12.11 -1.06 19.00
N ASN A 324 11.52 -1.99 18.23
CA ASN A 324 11.81 -2.19 16.81
C ASN A 324 11.46 -0.96 15.96
N LEU A 325 10.62 -0.06 16.51
CA LEU A 325 10.23 1.18 15.88
C LEU A 325 11.23 2.31 16.15
N ARG A 326 12.07 2.22 17.20
CA ARG A 326 12.97 3.30 17.66
C ARG A 326 14.08 3.64 16.68
N THR A 327 14.63 2.67 15.95
CA THR A 327 15.66 2.90 14.91
C THR A 327 15.16 3.78 13.75
N ASP A 328 13.86 3.74 13.47
CA ASP A 328 13.19 4.59 12.46
C ASP A 328 12.67 5.93 13.03
N ILE A 329 12.81 6.18 14.34
CA ILE A 329 12.25 7.34 15.07
C ILE A 329 13.33 8.39 15.42
N GLY A 330 14.55 8.25 14.89
CA GLY A 330 15.66 9.21 15.12
C GLY A 330 15.38 10.68 14.76
N TRP A 331 14.27 10.95 14.06
CA TRP A 331 13.77 12.28 13.66
C TRP A 331 12.77 12.91 14.65
N LEU A 332 12.38 12.20 15.72
CA LEU A 332 11.50 12.68 16.79
C LEU A 332 12.28 13.23 18.01
N ARG A 333 13.57 13.56 17.85
CA ARG A 333 14.36 14.27 18.86
C ARG A 333 14.53 15.73 18.53
#